data_AF-A0A2H4VRW5-F1
#
_entry.id   AF-A0A2H4VRW5-F1
#
_cell.length_a   1.000
_cell.length_b   1.000
_cell.length_c   1.000
_cell.angle_alpha   90.00
_cell.angle_beta   90.00
_cell.angle_gamma   90.00
#
_symmetry.space_group_name_H-M   'P 1'
#
loop_
_entity.id
_entity.type
_entity.pdbx_description
1 polymer ?
#
loop_
_entity_poly.entity_id
_entity_poly.type
_entity_poly.pdbx_seq_one_letter_code
_entity_poly.pdbx_strand_id
1 'polypeptide(L)'
;MDIGEIIGDSFKYPVSNWKRLLILGIIVLISQLSMEIIMLYTSVSGLLYFLLIPALVASLLMMGYQLRTIKTTILGEIEPPEFKKWSKMLIDGLKMFLVALIYQTIPVIVLIAGFVMLLAGSSATKIFGLLIMLLGLFILLIVGIIMVMAISNMAYYGEIGAALRFGEIKRRIESIGWLNYIMLLIILMVIYILIAVGAALISLIPFVGLVLTCLIAYPFMYLFMYRAYGLIFRETLEKEEFPNESDNFLETEETYNNN
;
A
#
# COMPACT_ATOMS: atom_id res chain seq x y z
N MET A 1 -7.47 -18.52 6.08
CA MET A 1 -7.59 -17.06 6.09
C MET A 1 -8.89 -16.64 6.75
N ASP A 2 -8.80 -16.20 8.00
CA ASP A 2 -9.90 -15.54 8.69
C ASP A 2 -9.91 -14.05 8.31
N ILE A 3 -10.80 -13.69 7.38
CA ILE A 3 -10.96 -12.30 6.90
C ILE A 3 -11.44 -11.38 8.03
N GLY A 4 -12.31 -11.89 8.92
CA GLY A 4 -12.88 -11.10 10.01
C GLY A 4 -11.81 -10.74 11.03
N GLU A 5 -10.93 -11.70 11.36
CA GLU A 5 -9.78 -11.47 12.23
C GLU A 5 -8.82 -10.44 11.64
N ILE A 6 -8.43 -10.58 10.36
CA ILE A 6 -7.51 -9.63 9.71
C ILE A 6 -8.06 -8.21 9.75
N ILE A 7 -9.34 -8.03 9.41
CA ILE A 7 -9.99 -6.71 9.39
C ILE A 7 -10.10 -6.15 10.81
N GLY A 8 -10.55 -6.97 11.76
CA GLY A 8 -10.76 -6.57 13.15
C GLY A 8 -9.47 -6.16 13.85
N ASP A 9 -8.39 -6.94 13.64
CA ASP A 9 -7.06 -6.61 14.15
C ASP A 9 -6.51 -5.33 13.48
N SER A 10 -6.60 -5.26 12.16
CA SER A 10 -6.15 -4.09 11.40
C SER A 10 -6.85 -2.80 11.80
N PHE A 11 -8.14 -2.85 12.13
CA PHE A 11 -8.91 -1.66 12.54
C PHE A 11 -8.53 -1.15 13.94
N LYS A 12 -8.17 -2.06 14.86
CA LYS A 12 -7.75 -1.71 16.23
C LYS A 12 -6.28 -1.25 16.27
N TYR A 13 -5.46 -1.74 15.36
CA TYR A 13 -4.02 -1.52 15.34
C TYR A 13 -3.57 -0.05 15.36
N PRO A 14 -4.17 0.90 14.61
CA PRO A 14 -3.71 2.29 14.63
C PRO A 14 -3.85 2.95 16.00
N VAL A 15 -4.93 2.65 16.70
CA VAL A 15 -5.29 3.27 17.98
C VAL A 15 -4.76 2.51 19.20
N SER A 16 -4.11 1.36 19.00
CA SER A 16 -3.44 0.65 20.09
C SER A 16 -2.29 1.46 20.69
N ASN A 17 -1.72 2.40 19.91
CA ASN A 17 -0.73 3.36 20.42
C ASN A 17 -0.93 4.77 19.83
N TRP A 18 -1.73 5.60 20.53
CA TRP A 18 -2.04 6.98 20.15
C TRP A 18 -0.81 7.86 19.95
N LYS A 19 0.26 7.65 20.74
CA LYS A 19 1.50 8.43 20.59
C LYS A 19 2.13 8.19 19.23
N ARG A 20 2.22 6.93 18.80
CA ARG A 20 2.81 6.56 17.50
C ARG A 20 1.93 7.03 16.34
N LEU A 21 0.61 6.93 16.48
CA LEU A 21 -0.35 7.48 15.52
C LEU A 21 -0.17 9.00 15.35
N LEU A 22 -0.10 9.77 16.44
CA LEU A 22 0.06 11.23 16.38
C LEU A 22 1.43 11.65 15.83
N ILE A 23 2.51 10.92 16.12
CA ILE A 23 3.82 11.20 15.53
C ILE A 23 3.77 11.00 14.00
N LEU A 24 3.14 9.91 13.53
CA LEU A 24 2.91 9.73 12.09
C LEU A 24 2.06 10.88 11.53
N GLY A 25 1.03 11.30 12.26
CA GLY A 25 0.19 12.43 11.91
C GLY A 25 0.94 13.74 11.73
N ILE A 26 1.93 14.04 12.57
CA ILE A 26 2.78 15.22 12.42
C ILE A 26 3.59 15.14 11.11
N ILE A 27 4.10 13.96 10.75
CA ILE A 27 4.83 13.77 9.49
C ILE A 27 3.90 14.00 8.29
N VAL A 28 2.67 13.46 8.36
CA VAL A 28 1.64 13.69 7.34
C VAL A 28 1.31 15.18 7.24
N LEU A 29 1.07 15.85 8.36
CA LEU A 29 0.75 17.28 8.41
C LEU A 29 1.85 18.13 7.77
N ILE A 30 3.13 17.84 8.05
CA ILE A 30 4.27 18.54 7.42
C ILE A 30 4.24 18.35 5.90
N SER A 31 4.02 17.12 5.44
CA SER A 31 3.94 16.82 4.00
C SER A 31 2.78 17.56 3.33
N GLN A 32 1.59 17.50 3.93
CA GLN A 32 0.37 18.10 3.39
C GLN A 32 0.45 19.63 3.38
N LEU A 33 0.85 20.26 4.48
CA LEU A 33 1.02 21.71 4.52
C LEU A 33 2.06 22.20 3.51
N SER A 34 3.17 21.48 3.37
CA SER A 34 4.19 21.81 2.36
C SER A 34 3.59 21.79 0.95
N MET A 35 2.80 20.76 0.62
CA MET A 35 2.15 20.63 -0.69
C MET A 35 1.05 21.67 -0.91
N GLU A 36 0.20 21.95 0.08
CA GLU A 36 -0.85 22.96 -0.03
C GLU A 36 -0.28 24.37 -0.25
N ILE A 37 0.78 24.74 0.48
CA ILE A 37 1.45 26.04 0.31
C ILE A 37 2.04 26.14 -1.10
N ILE A 38 2.70 25.08 -1.59
CA ILE A 38 3.22 25.05 -2.95
C ILE A 38 2.07 25.26 -3.94
N MET A 39 1.01 24.45 -3.87
CA MET A 39 -0.09 24.51 -4.83
C MET A 39 -0.80 25.87 -4.82
N LEU A 40 -0.96 26.51 -3.66
CA LEU A 40 -1.65 27.79 -3.53
C LEU A 40 -0.84 28.98 -4.06
N TYR A 41 0.50 28.94 -3.95
CA TYR A 41 1.35 30.11 -4.18
C TYR A 41 2.43 29.93 -5.26
N THR A 42 2.51 28.78 -5.94
CA THR A 42 3.53 28.55 -6.99
C THR A 42 3.46 29.56 -8.13
N SER A 43 2.26 30.04 -8.49
CA SER A 43 2.10 31.08 -9.52
C SER A 43 2.62 32.47 -9.11
N VAL A 44 2.95 32.65 -7.82
CA VAL A 44 3.37 33.93 -7.24
C VAL A 44 4.89 34.00 -7.07
N SER A 45 5.54 32.91 -6.66
CA SER A 45 6.99 32.90 -6.44
C SER A 45 7.60 31.50 -6.55
N GLY A 46 8.63 31.39 -7.40
CA GLY A 46 9.46 30.18 -7.47
C GLY A 46 10.29 29.92 -6.20
N LEU A 47 10.37 30.87 -5.26
CA LEU A 47 11.07 30.63 -4.00
C LEU A 47 10.45 29.45 -3.24
N LEU A 48 9.14 29.24 -3.35
CA LEU A 48 8.42 28.21 -2.59
C LEU A 48 8.76 26.78 -3.00
N TYR A 49 9.49 26.56 -4.10
CA TYR A 49 9.97 25.23 -4.48
C TYR A 49 10.91 24.61 -3.43
N PHE A 50 11.52 25.39 -2.52
CA PHE A 50 12.30 24.80 -1.42
C PHE A 50 11.46 23.89 -0.51
N LEU A 51 10.14 24.10 -0.43
CA LEU A 51 9.20 23.26 0.35
C LEU A 51 9.02 21.85 -0.23
N LEU A 52 9.48 21.60 -1.46
CA LEU A 52 9.51 20.24 -2.03
C LEU A 52 10.42 19.31 -1.23
N ILE A 53 11.49 19.85 -0.63
CA ILE A 53 12.44 19.05 0.17
C ILE A 53 11.76 18.45 1.40
N PRO A 54 11.16 19.24 2.32
CA PRO A 54 10.45 18.67 3.47
C PRO A 54 9.24 17.81 3.06
N ALA A 55 8.52 18.17 1.99
CA ALA A 55 7.44 17.34 1.46
C ALA A 55 7.92 15.94 1.03
N LEU A 56 9.03 15.90 0.29
CA LEU A 56 9.65 14.67 -0.19
C LEU A 56 10.25 13.84 0.96
N VAL A 57 10.94 14.47 1.89
CA VAL A 57 11.50 13.77 3.06
C VAL A 57 10.38 13.17 3.90
N ALA A 58 9.31 13.92 4.16
CA ALA A 58 8.17 13.42 4.91
C ALA A 58 7.47 12.24 4.19
N SER A 59 7.27 12.32 2.88
CA SER A 59 6.65 11.23 2.12
C SER A 59 7.52 9.97 2.09
N LEU A 60 8.85 10.09 1.96
CA LEU A 60 9.77 8.97 2.08
C LEU A 60 9.76 8.37 3.50
N LEU A 61 9.73 9.19 4.55
CA LEU A 61 9.59 8.70 5.91
C LEU A 61 8.28 7.94 6.14
N MET A 62 7.18 8.40 5.55
CA MET A 62 5.90 7.71 5.57
C MET A 62 6.00 6.34 4.88
N MET A 63 6.56 6.27 3.67
CA MET A 63 6.78 5.00 2.96
C MET A 63 7.68 4.03 3.75
N GLY A 64 8.73 4.55 4.38
CA GLY A 64 9.59 3.74 5.24
C GLY A 64 8.87 3.21 6.47
N TYR A 65 7.99 4.02 7.06
CA TYR A 65 7.19 3.61 8.21
C TYR A 65 6.12 2.58 7.83
N GLN A 66 5.52 2.70 6.64
CA GLN A 66 4.62 1.71 6.06
C GLN A 66 5.32 0.35 5.90
N LEU A 67 6.53 0.33 5.33
CA LEU A 67 7.32 -0.90 5.20
C LEU A 67 7.65 -1.51 6.56
N ARG A 68 8.01 -0.66 7.53
CA ARG A 68 8.28 -1.08 8.90
C ARG A 68 7.04 -1.68 9.57
N THR A 69 5.87 -1.11 9.32
CA THR A 69 4.58 -1.60 9.85
C THR A 69 4.27 -3.00 9.35
N ILE A 70 4.48 -3.25 8.05
CA ILE A 70 4.36 -4.61 7.50
C ILE A 70 5.36 -5.54 8.20
N LYS A 71 6.62 -5.14 8.28
CA LYS A 71 7.69 -5.96 8.88
C LYS A 71 7.39 -6.35 10.33
N THR A 72 7.02 -5.39 11.18
CA THR A 72 6.70 -5.67 12.59
C THR A 72 5.44 -6.50 12.73
N THR A 73 4.47 -6.31 11.84
CA THR A 73 3.25 -7.14 11.80
C THR A 73 3.55 -8.60 11.49
N ILE A 74 4.41 -8.85 10.49
CA ILE A 74 4.85 -10.22 10.16
C ILE A 74 5.56 -10.85 11.37
N LEU A 75 6.32 -10.05 12.13
CA LEU A 75 6.98 -10.48 13.37
C LEU A 75 6.05 -10.62 14.59
N GLY A 76 4.74 -10.36 14.44
CA GLY A 76 3.75 -10.55 15.50
C GLY A 76 3.55 -9.37 16.46
N GLU A 77 4.18 -8.22 16.21
CA GLU A 77 4.00 -7.03 17.05
C GLU A 77 2.58 -6.49 16.96
N ILE A 78 1.92 -6.19 18.08
CA ILE A 78 0.50 -5.78 18.13
C ILE A 78 0.27 -4.26 18.13
N GLU A 79 1.36 -3.48 18.20
CA GLU A 79 1.31 -2.02 18.17
C GLU A 79 2.05 -1.45 16.95
N PRO A 80 1.70 -0.22 16.50
CA PRO A 80 2.44 0.52 15.46
C PRO A 80 3.94 0.57 15.77
N PRO A 81 4.86 0.62 14.78
CA PRO A 81 6.29 0.64 15.06
C PRO A 81 6.76 1.89 15.80
N GLU A 82 7.84 1.76 16.57
CA GLU A 82 8.48 2.94 17.18
C GLU A 82 9.20 3.82 16.16
N PHE A 83 9.16 5.13 16.41
CA PHE A 83 9.93 6.13 15.68
C PHE A 83 11.39 6.18 16.16
N LYS A 84 12.13 5.12 15.86
CA LYS A 84 13.58 5.00 16.05
C LYS A 84 14.29 4.84 14.71
N LYS A 85 15.59 5.12 14.66
CA LYS A 85 16.43 4.91 13.46
C LYS A 85 15.83 5.59 12.20
N TRP A 86 15.59 6.90 12.28
CA TRP A 86 14.98 7.71 11.22
C TRP A 86 15.71 7.60 9.88
N SER A 87 17.05 7.59 9.89
CA SER A 87 17.86 7.42 8.67
C SER A 87 17.58 6.10 7.97
N LYS A 88 17.44 5.00 8.75
CA LYS A 88 17.06 3.70 8.19
C LYS A 88 15.64 3.74 7.61
N MET A 89 14.70 4.41 8.30
CA MET A 89 13.34 4.60 7.81
C MET A 89 13.32 5.34 6.47
N LEU A 90 14.12 6.40 6.34
CA LEU A 90 14.24 7.16 5.10
C LEU A 90 14.79 6.29 3.96
N ILE A 91 15.81 5.47 4.23
CA ILE A 91 16.37 4.52 3.25
C ILE A 91 15.32 3.47 2.85
N ASP A 92 14.60 2.91 3.83
CA ASP A 92 13.54 1.93 3.57
C ASP A 92 12.39 2.57 2.74
N GLY A 93 12.10 3.85 2.97
CA GLY A 93 11.19 4.64 2.15
C GLY A 93 11.66 4.82 0.72
N LEU A 94 12.94 5.12 0.52
CA LEU A 94 13.54 5.20 -0.82
C LEU A 94 13.48 3.86 -1.55
N LYS A 95 13.74 2.74 -0.85
CA LYS A 95 13.58 1.39 -1.42
C LYS A 95 12.14 1.15 -1.87
N MET A 96 11.16 1.48 -1.03
CA MET A 96 9.73 1.35 -1.37
C MET A 96 9.34 2.24 -2.56
N PHE A 97 9.85 3.47 -2.61
CA PHE A 97 9.64 4.38 -3.73
C PHE A 97 10.19 3.81 -5.05
N LEU A 98 11.40 3.25 -5.04
CA LEU A 98 11.98 2.60 -6.23
C LEU A 98 11.16 1.40 -6.71
N VAL A 99 10.70 0.55 -5.79
CA VAL A 99 9.78 -0.54 -6.14
C VAL A 99 8.49 -0.01 -6.75
N ALA A 100 7.90 1.04 -6.16
CA ALA A 100 6.69 1.66 -6.69
C ALA A 100 6.90 2.19 -8.11
N LEU A 101 8.05 2.82 -8.40
CA LEU A 101 8.38 3.26 -9.76
C LEU A 101 8.46 2.09 -10.73
N ILE A 102 9.14 0.99 -10.36
CA ILE A 102 9.28 -0.19 -11.22
C ILE A 102 7.91 -0.77 -11.56
N TYR A 103 7.06 -0.99 -10.56
CA TYR A 103 5.72 -1.55 -10.74
C TYR A 103 4.80 -0.62 -11.55
N GLN A 104 4.87 0.69 -11.33
CA GLN A 104 3.98 1.67 -11.96
C GLN A 104 4.45 2.15 -13.34
N THR A 105 5.66 1.79 -13.78
CA THR A 105 6.22 2.23 -15.07
C THR A 105 5.30 1.87 -16.24
N ILE A 106 4.89 0.60 -16.36
CA ILE A 106 4.05 0.14 -17.47
C ILE A 106 2.66 0.81 -17.46
N PRO A 107 1.89 0.77 -16.35
CA PRO A 107 0.58 1.45 -16.31
C PRO A 107 0.67 2.94 -16.66
N VAL A 108 1.66 3.65 -16.13
CA VAL A 108 1.82 5.09 -16.37
C VAL A 108 2.14 5.38 -17.84
N ILE A 109 3.01 4.61 -18.48
CA ILE A 109 3.33 4.79 -19.91
C ILE A 109 2.06 4.59 -20.77
N VAL A 110 1.28 3.56 -20.49
CA VAL A 110 0.02 3.28 -21.22
C VAL A 110 -0.99 4.42 -21.01
N LEU A 111 -1.14 4.91 -19.77
CA LEU A 111 -2.01 6.04 -19.46
C LEU A 111 -1.57 7.32 -20.17
N ILE A 112 -0.27 7.64 -20.18
CA ILE A 112 0.27 8.81 -20.89
C ILE A 112 0.01 8.70 -22.38
N ALA A 113 0.26 7.53 -22.98
CA ALA A 113 -0.01 7.31 -24.41
C ALA A 113 -1.48 7.57 -24.76
N GLY A 114 -2.41 7.01 -23.98
CA GLY A 114 -3.84 7.24 -24.16
C GLY A 114 -4.24 8.72 -23.96
N PHE A 115 -3.65 9.39 -22.97
CA PHE A 115 -3.91 10.81 -22.68
C PHE A 115 -3.39 11.73 -23.80
N VAL A 116 -2.19 11.48 -24.33
CA VAL A 116 -1.64 12.24 -25.47
C VAL A 116 -2.56 12.13 -26.70
N MET A 117 -3.07 10.93 -26.98
CA MET A 117 -4.03 10.70 -28.07
C MET A 117 -5.36 11.43 -27.84
N LEU A 118 -5.79 11.58 -26.59
CA LEU A 118 -6.98 12.33 -26.22
C LEU A 118 -6.82 13.84 -26.48
N LEU A 119 -5.62 14.39 -26.24
CA LEU A 119 -5.33 15.82 -26.42
C LEU A 119 -5.07 16.20 -27.87
N ALA A 120 -4.29 15.39 -28.61
CA ALA A 120 -3.76 15.76 -29.93
C ALA A 120 -4.41 15.01 -31.10
N GLY A 121 -5.40 14.14 -30.83
CA GLY A 121 -6.00 13.27 -31.83
C GLY A 121 -7.19 13.87 -32.59
N SER A 122 -7.46 13.30 -33.78
CA SER A 122 -8.76 13.44 -34.45
C SER A 122 -9.89 12.84 -33.58
N SER A 123 -11.16 13.10 -33.89
CA SER A 123 -12.29 12.51 -33.16
C SER A 123 -12.21 10.98 -33.05
N ALA A 124 -11.76 10.29 -34.11
CA ALA A 124 -11.54 8.85 -34.09
C ALA A 124 -10.36 8.46 -33.18
N THR A 125 -9.24 9.18 -33.25
CA THR A 125 -8.04 8.96 -32.42
C THR A 125 -8.34 9.13 -30.92
N LYS A 126 -9.23 10.07 -30.56
CA LYS A 126 -9.64 10.29 -29.17
C LYS A 126 -10.38 9.10 -28.58
N ILE A 127 -11.21 8.39 -29.37
CA ILE A 127 -11.88 7.16 -28.93
C ILE A 127 -10.85 6.08 -28.62
N PHE A 128 -9.85 5.89 -29.48
CA PHE A 128 -8.74 4.97 -29.21
C PHE A 128 -7.94 5.39 -27.96
N GLY A 129 -7.70 6.69 -27.77
CA GLY A 129 -7.06 7.22 -26.56
C GLY A 129 -7.80 6.82 -25.29
N LEU A 130 -9.14 6.93 -25.26
CA LEU A 130 -9.97 6.48 -24.13
C LEU A 130 -9.84 4.96 -23.88
N LEU A 131 -9.87 4.14 -24.93
CA LEU A 131 -9.70 2.68 -24.78
C LEU A 131 -8.33 2.31 -24.21
N ILE A 132 -7.27 2.99 -24.66
CA ILE A 132 -5.91 2.81 -24.13
C ILE A 132 -5.83 3.27 -22.67
N MET A 133 -6.50 4.36 -22.30
CA MET A 133 -6.57 4.79 -20.90
C MET A 133 -7.30 3.76 -20.02
N LEU A 134 -8.42 3.21 -20.49
CA LEU A 134 -9.13 2.13 -19.79
C LEU A 134 -8.25 0.90 -19.61
N LEU A 135 -7.49 0.52 -20.64
CA LEU A 135 -6.49 -0.54 -20.55
C LEU A 135 -5.40 -0.21 -19.52
N GLY A 136 -4.88 1.01 -19.50
CA GLY A 136 -3.90 1.49 -18.53
C GLY A 136 -4.42 1.41 -17.09
N LEU A 137 -5.68 1.81 -16.86
CA LEU A 137 -6.35 1.69 -15.55
C LEU A 137 -6.52 0.23 -15.13
N PHE A 138 -6.88 -0.65 -16.08
CA PHE A 138 -6.98 -2.08 -15.82
C PHE A 138 -5.62 -2.68 -15.44
N ILE A 139 -4.55 -2.37 -16.17
CA ILE A 139 -3.19 -2.81 -15.84
C ILE A 139 -2.78 -2.26 -14.46
N LEU A 140 -3.08 -1.00 -14.16
CA LEU A 140 -2.79 -0.38 -12.86
C LEU A 140 -3.48 -1.12 -11.70
N LEU A 141 -4.73 -1.55 -11.89
CA LEU A 141 -5.46 -2.34 -10.90
C LEU A 141 -4.77 -3.69 -10.65
N ILE A 142 -4.42 -4.43 -11.71
CA ILE A 142 -3.74 -5.73 -11.60
C ILE A 142 -2.36 -5.58 -10.93
N VAL A 143 -1.60 -4.58 -11.34
CA VAL A 143 -0.30 -4.23 -10.75
C VAL A 143 -0.45 -3.91 -9.26
N GLY A 144 -1.46 -3.13 -8.88
CA GLY A 144 -1.75 -2.80 -7.48
C GLY A 144 -2.04 -4.04 -6.62
N ILE A 145 -2.84 -4.97 -7.13
CA ILE A 145 -3.15 -6.25 -6.47
C ILE A 145 -1.87 -7.06 -6.22
N ILE A 146 -0.97 -7.16 -7.20
CA ILE A 146 0.30 -7.89 -7.06
C ILE A 146 1.26 -7.15 -6.12
N MET A 147 1.26 -5.81 -6.18
CA MET A 147 2.20 -4.97 -5.45
C MET A 147 2.03 -5.11 -3.93
N VAL A 148 0.83 -5.35 -3.41
CA VAL A 148 0.59 -5.59 -1.98
C VAL A 148 1.44 -6.77 -1.45
N MET A 149 1.45 -7.88 -2.17
CA MET A 149 2.28 -9.04 -1.82
C MET A 149 3.77 -8.73 -2.06
N ALA A 150 4.11 -8.01 -3.12
CA ALA A 150 5.49 -7.63 -3.44
C ALA A 150 6.16 -6.79 -2.35
N ILE A 151 5.48 -5.75 -1.86
CA ILE A 151 6.00 -4.90 -0.78
C ILE A 151 6.10 -5.66 0.54
N SER A 152 5.21 -6.63 0.78
CA SER A 152 5.25 -7.46 1.97
C SER A 152 6.40 -8.46 1.92
N ASN A 153 6.67 -9.04 0.75
CA ASN A 153 7.85 -9.86 0.50
C ASN A 153 9.14 -9.06 0.74
N MET A 154 9.21 -7.82 0.23
CA MET A 154 10.32 -6.91 0.50
C MET A 154 10.46 -6.56 1.99
N ALA A 155 9.36 -6.37 2.71
CA ALA A 155 9.38 -6.09 4.15
C ALA A 155 9.98 -7.26 4.94
N TYR A 156 9.62 -8.49 4.55
CA TYR A 156 10.09 -9.73 5.15
C TYR A 156 11.61 -9.92 4.94
N TYR A 157 12.07 -9.93 3.68
CA TYR A 157 13.49 -10.15 3.37
C TYR A 157 14.38 -8.93 3.63
N GLY A 158 13.84 -7.71 3.60
CA GLY A 158 14.58 -6.46 3.87
C GLY A 158 15.39 -5.90 2.68
N GLU A 159 15.23 -6.47 1.49
CA GLU A 159 15.95 -6.10 0.26
C GLU A 159 14.99 -5.81 -0.91
N ILE A 160 15.36 -4.87 -1.78
CA ILE A 160 14.53 -4.44 -2.92
C ILE A 160 14.25 -5.62 -3.87
N GLY A 161 15.24 -6.48 -4.10
CA GLY A 161 15.13 -7.61 -5.03
C GLY A 161 13.99 -8.56 -4.67
N ALA A 162 13.64 -8.68 -3.39
CA ALA A 162 12.53 -9.51 -2.94
C ALA A 162 11.16 -9.01 -3.42
N ALA A 163 10.99 -7.71 -3.67
CA ALA A 163 9.78 -7.19 -4.30
C ALA A 163 9.65 -7.67 -5.75
N LEU A 164 10.73 -8.07 -6.42
CA LEU A 164 10.73 -8.42 -7.84
C LEU A 164 10.75 -9.93 -8.09
N ARG A 165 10.65 -10.74 -7.04
CA ARG A 165 10.58 -12.20 -7.13
C ARG A 165 9.18 -12.64 -7.55
N PHE A 166 8.78 -12.29 -8.78
CA PHE A 166 7.41 -12.50 -9.28
C PHE A 166 6.91 -13.94 -9.13
N GLY A 167 7.80 -14.93 -9.32
CA GLY A 167 7.45 -16.35 -9.13
C GLY A 167 7.12 -16.69 -7.67
N GLU A 168 7.87 -16.13 -6.72
CA GLU A 168 7.59 -16.30 -5.29
C GLU A 168 6.30 -15.58 -4.90
N ILE A 169 6.13 -14.33 -5.33
CA ILE A 169 4.93 -13.52 -5.09
C ILE A 169 3.68 -14.23 -5.61
N LYS A 170 3.75 -14.80 -6.82
CA LYS A 170 2.66 -15.57 -7.40
C LYS A 170 2.32 -16.79 -6.53
N ARG A 171 3.31 -17.60 -6.15
CA ARG A 171 3.10 -18.78 -5.28
C ARG A 171 2.48 -18.40 -3.93
N ARG A 172 2.93 -17.29 -3.32
CA ARG A 172 2.37 -16.78 -2.05
C ARG A 172 0.90 -16.37 -2.19
N ILE A 173 0.51 -15.76 -3.31
CA ILE A 173 -0.90 -15.45 -3.57
C ILE A 173 -1.69 -16.75 -3.81
N GLU A 174 -1.12 -17.71 -4.54
CA GLU A 174 -1.74 -19.01 -4.82
C GLU A 174 -1.95 -19.84 -3.55
N SER A 175 -1.03 -19.80 -2.57
CA SER A 175 -1.19 -20.53 -1.30
C SER A 175 -2.35 -20.00 -0.45
N ILE A 176 -2.65 -18.69 -0.52
CA ILE A 176 -3.87 -18.12 0.08
C ILE A 176 -5.11 -18.48 -0.76
N GLY A 177 -4.94 -18.54 -2.08
CA GLY A 177 -5.99 -18.65 -3.08
C GLY A 177 -6.38 -17.28 -3.63
N TRP A 178 -6.33 -17.12 -4.96
CA TRP A 178 -6.58 -15.84 -5.65
C TRP A 178 -7.92 -15.21 -5.28
N LEU A 179 -8.99 -16.01 -5.19
CA LEU A 179 -10.32 -15.51 -4.86
C LEU A 179 -10.35 -14.91 -3.45
N ASN A 180 -9.82 -15.63 -2.46
CA ASN A 180 -9.78 -15.20 -1.07
C ASN A 180 -8.92 -13.94 -0.91
N TYR A 181 -7.74 -13.91 -1.55
CA TYR A 181 -6.86 -12.76 -1.58
C TYR A 181 -7.55 -11.51 -2.17
N ILE A 182 -8.12 -11.63 -3.37
CA ILE A 182 -8.82 -10.52 -4.04
C ILE A 182 -10.03 -10.06 -3.23
N MET A 183 -10.83 -10.98 -2.68
CA MET A 183 -12.01 -10.66 -1.88
C MET A 183 -11.65 -9.83 -0.64
N LEU A 184 -10.60 -10.22 0.08
CA LEU A 184 -10.10 -9.44 1.21
C LEU A 184 -9.61 -8.05 0.77
N LEU A 185 -8.87 -7.94 -0.33
CA LEU A 185 -8.44 -6.63 -0.86
C LEU A 185 -9.63 -5.73 -1.24
N ILE A 186 -10.71 -6.29 -1.81
CA ILE A 186 -11.94 -5.56 -2.10
C ILE A 186 -12.59 -5.07 -0.81
N ILE A 187 -12.70 -5.91 0.23
CA ILE A 187 -13.28 -5.49 1.51
C ILE A 187 -12.44 -4.38 2.16
N LEU A 188 -11.11 -4.52 2.16
CA LEU A 188 -10.19 -3.48 2.64
C LEU A 188 -10.36 -2.18 1.84
N MET A 189 -10.51 -2.26 0.51
CA MET A 189 -10.76 -1.10 -0.34
C MET A 189 -12.09 -0.42 0.00
N VAL A 190 -13.17 -1.16 0.22
CA VAL A 190 -14.48 -0.61 0.61
C VAL A 190 -14.36 0.11 1.96
N ILE A 191 -13.75 -0.52 2.97
CA ILE A 191 -13.53 0.09 4.29
C ILE A 191 -12.68 1.36 4.18
N TYR A 192 -11.60 1.31 3.39
CA TYR A 192 -10.75 2.46 3.12
C TYR A 192 -11.54 3.62 2.51
N ILE A 193 -12.41 3.35 1.52
CA ILE A 193 -13.26 4.36 0.90
C ILE A 193 -14.24 4.96 1.91
N LEU A 194 -14.87 4.13 2.76
CA LEU A 194 -15.80 4.62 3.80
C LEU A 194 -15.10 5.58 4.78
N ILE A 195 -13.89 5.22 5.23
CA ILE A 195 -13.08 6.09 6.11
C ILE A 195 -12.66 7.35 5.35
N ALA A 196 -12.27 7.24 4.08
CA ALA A 196 -11.87 8.35 3.23
C ALA A 196 -13.01 9.36 3.02
N VAL A 197 -14.24 8.90 2.83
CA VAL A 197 -15.43 9.76 2.74
C VAL A 197 -15.64 10.51 4.05
N GLY A 198 -15.53 9.83 5.20
CA GLY A 198 -15.58 10.49 6.51
C GLY A 198 -14.49 11.56 6.69
N ALA A 199 -13.25 11.24 6.29
CA ALA A 199 -12.13 12.18 6.31
C ALA A 199 -12.39 13.39 5.40
N ALA A 200 -12.94 13.16 4.20
CA ALA A 200 -13.29 14.23 3.27
C ALA A 200 -14.35 15.17 3.87
N LEU A 201 -15.37 14.64 4.54
CA LEU A 201 -16.37 15.47 5.24
C LEU A 201 -15.74 16.31 6.36
N ILE A 202 -14.82 15.74 7.14
CA ILE A 202 -14.09 16.47 8.18
C ILE A 202 -13.26 17.61 7.55
N SER A 203 -12.59 17.37 6.42
CA SER A 203 -11.79 18.37 5.72
C SER A 203 -12.57 19.56 5.16
N LEU A 204 -13.91 19.49 5.10
CA LEU A 204 -14.74 20.64 4.72
C LEU A 204 -14.67 21.78 5.75
N ILE A 205 -14.28 21.48 7.00
CA ILE A 205 -14.08 22.49 8.04
C ILE A 205 -12.69 23.10 7.84
N PRO A 206 -12.57 24.40 7.48
CA PRO A 206 -11.26 25.00 7.23
C PRO A 206 -10.35 24.93 8.45
N PHE A 207 -9.05 24.70 8.22
CA PHE A 207 -7.98 24.60 9.22
C PHE A 207 -8.13 23.43 10.22
N VAL A 208 -9.23 23.38 10.98
CA VAL A 208 -9.49 22.32 11.97
C VAL A 208 -9.67 20.98 11.28
N GLY A 209 -10.44 20.94 10.18
CA GLY A 209 -10.65 19.72 9.40
C GLY A 209 -9.34 19.16 8.86
N LEU A 210 -8.51 20.01 8.26
CA LEU A 210 -7.17 19.67 7.78
C LEU A 210 -6.29 19.09 8.89
N VAL A 211 -6.22 19.75 10.05
CA VAL A 211 -5.39 19.28 11.16
C VAL A 211 -5.89 17.92 11.66
N LEU A 212 -7.20 17.73 11.81
CA LEU A 212 -7.78 16.45 12.24
C LEU A 212 -7.55 15.33 11.23
N THR A 213 -7.73 15.59 9.93
CA THR A 213 -7.49 14.57 8.90
C THR A 213 -6.02 14.17 8.83
N CYS A 214 -5.10 15.14 8.92
CA CYS A 214 -3.67 14.87 8.91
C CYS A 214 -3.20 14.15 10.17
N LEU A 215 -3.69 14.54 11.36
CA LEU A 215 -3.22 13.96 12.62
C LEU A 215 -3.85 12.61 12.95
N ILE A 216 -5.06 12.34 12.46
CA ILE A 216 -5.84 11.16 12.85
C ILE A 216 -6.22 10.32 11.63
N ALA A 217 -6.99 10.87 10.70
CA ALA A 217 -7.60 10.06 9.64
C ALA A 217 -6.57 9.41 8.70
N TYR A 218 -5.62 10.17 8.17
CA TYR A 218 -4.60 9.63 7.27
C TYR A 218 -3.66 8.63 7.97
N PRO A 219 -3.08 8.92 9.16
CA PRO A 219 -2.32 7.93 9.92
C PRO A 219 -3.11 6.66 10.22
N PHE A 220 -4.40 6.80 10.58
CA PHE A 220 -5.27 5.65 10.83
C PHE A 220 -5.40 4.78 9.59
N MET A 221 -5.75 5.39 8.45
CA MET A 221 -5.91 4.68 7.17
C MET A 221 -4.62 3.99 6.73
N TYR A 222 -3.46 4.64 6.89
CA TYR A 222 -2.18 4.02 6.60
C TYR A 222 -1.91 2.82 7.51
N LEU A 223 -1.96 3.01 8.83
CA LEU A 223 -1.68 1.92 9.77
C LEU A 223 -2.65 0.74 9.58
N PHE A 224 -3.93 1.01 9.31
CA PHE A 224 -4.93 -0.01 8.97
C PHE A 224 -4.52 -0.84 7.75
N MET A 225 -4.22 -0.19 6.61
CA MET A 225 -3.91 -0.90 5.37
C MET A 225 -2.62 -1.71 5.48
N TYR A 226 -1.55 -1.12 6.01
CA TYR A 226 -0.25 -1.77 6.08
C TYR A 226 -0.17 -2.84 7.18
N ARG A 227 -1.03 -2.75 8.19
CA ARG A 227 -1.30 -3.86 9.12
C ARG A 227 -1.94 -5.03 8.39
N ALA A 228 -3.01 -4.78 7.64
CA ALA A 228 -3.69 -5.82 6.88
C ALA A 228 -2.74 -6.52 5.90
N TYR A 229 -1.88 -5.77 5.20
CA TYR A 229 -0.89 -6.33 4.29
C TYR A 229 0.10 -7.28 4.99
N GLY A 230 0.58 -6.91 6.18
CA GLY A 230 1.46 -7.77 6.96
C GLY A 230 0.77 -9.04 7.46
N LEU A 231 -0.51 -8.96 7.85
CA LEU A 231 -1.29 -10.14 8.27
C LEU A 231 -1.56 -11.08 7.09
N ILE A 232 -1.91 -10.53 5.93
CA ILE A 232 -2.07 -11.31 4.69
C ILE A 232 -0.79 -12.05 4.35
N PHE A 233 0.36 -11.38 4.45
CA PHE A 233 1.64 -12.04 4.19
C PHE A 233 1.96 -13.12 5.23
N ARG A 234 1.64 -12.90 6.51
CA ARG A 234 1.86 -13.87 7.57
C ARG A 234 1.08 -15.18 7.36
N GLU A 235 -0.15 -15.10 6.86
CA GLU A 235 -0.94 -16.27 6.45
C GLU A 235 -0.20 -17.12 5.39
N THR A 236 0.60 -16.50 4.51
CA THR A 236 1.40 -17.24 3.52
C THR A 236 2.50 -18.07 4.17
N LEU A 237 3.06 -17.59 5.29
CA LEU A 237 4.13 -18.28 6.03
C LEU A 237 3.56 -19.46 6.81
N GLU A 238 2.43 -19.28 7.47
CA GLU A 238 1.74 -20.34 8.23
C GLU A 238 1.36 -21.52 7.32
N LYS A 239 0.99 -21.25 6.07
CA LYS A 239 0.69 -22.28 5.07
C LYS A 239 1.92 -22.93 4.42
N GLU A 240 3.06 -22.24 4.40
CA GLU A 240 4.34 -22.82 3.95
C GLU A 240 4.91 -23.77 5.02
N GLU A 241 4.69 -23.48 6.31
CA GLU A 241 5.13 -24.32 7.43
C GLU A 241 4.24 -25.56 7.65
N PHE A 242 2.96 -25.48 7.29
CA PHE A 242 1.98 -26.57 7.42
C PHE A 242 1.24 -26.82 6.09
N PRO A 243 1.90 -27.38 5.05
CA PRO A 243 1.23 -27.72 3.81
C PRO A 243 0.12 -28.74 4.08
N ASN A 244 -1.11 -28.42 3.66
CA ASN A 244 -2.35 -29.19 3.83
C ASN A 244 -2.11 -30.68 4.15
N GLU A 245 -2.31 -31.09 5.41
CA GLU A 245 -2.25 -32.51 5.80
C GLU A 245 -3.20 -33.37 4.95
N SER A 246 -4.29 -32.80 4.43
CA SER A 246 -5.23 -33.51 3.55
C SER A 246 -4.62 -34.00 2.23
N ASP A 247 -3.62 -33.31 1.67
CA ASP A 247 -2.95 -33.76 0.43
C ASP A 247 -1.93 -34.87 0.73
N ASN A 248 -1.27 -34.82 1.89
CA ASN A 248 -0.38 -35.90 2.35
C ASN A 248 -1.14 -37.19 2.67
N PHE A 249 -2.36 -37.11 3.22
CA PHE A 249 -3.17 -38.30 3.47
C PHE A 249 -3.58 -39.01 2.17
N LEU A 250 -3.93 -38.26 1.12
CA LEU A 250 -4.31 -38.83 -0.19
C LEU A 250 -3.11 -39.48 -0.91
N GLU A 251 -1.92 -38.89 -0.85
CA GLU A 251 -0.70 -39.53 -1.39
C GLU A 251 -0.34 -40.82 -0.63
N THR A 252 -0.50 -40.84 0.70
CA THR A 252 -0.22 -42.04 1.50
C THR A 252 -1.24 -43.17 1.30
N GLU A 253 -2.53 -42.88 1.09
CA GLU A 253 -3.51 -43.91 0.77
C GLU A 253 -3.32 -44.50 -0.64
N GLU A 254 -2.93 -43.69 -1.63
CA GLU A 254 -2.61 -44.21 -2.97
C GLU A 254 -1.34 -45.07 -2.99
N THR A 255 -0.35 -44.79 -2.13
CA THR A 255 0.82 -45.67 -2.00
C THR A 255 0.54 -46.95 -1.20
N TYR A 256 -0.41 -46.91 -0.27
CA TYR A 256 -0.79 -48.09 0.51
C TYR A 256 -1.71 -49.04 -0.25
N ASN A 257 -2.60 -48.52 -1.11
CA ASN A 257 -3.52 -49.33 -1.91
C ASN A 257 -2.90 -49.91 -3.20
N ASN A 258 -1.67 -49.51 -3.55
CA ASN A 258 -0.94 -50.01 -4.72
C ASN A 258 0.21 -51.00 -4.38
N ASN A 259 0.30 -51.47 -3.13
CA ASN A 259 1.21 -52.54 -2.69
C ASN A 259 0.42 -53.74 -2.15
#